data_AF-A0AAD3T790-F1
#
_entry.id   AF-A0AAD3T790-F1
#
_cell.length_a   1.000
_cell.length_b   1.000
_cell.length_c   1.000
_cell.angle_alpha   90.00
_cell.angle_beta   90.00
_cell.angle_gamma   90.00
#
_symmetry.space_group_name_H-M   'P 1'
#
loop_
_entity.id
_entity.type
_entity.pdbx_description
1 polymer ?
#
loop_
_entity_poly.entity_id
_entity_poly.type
_entity_poly.pdbx_seq_one_letter_code
_entity_poly.pdbx_strand_id
1 'polypeptide(L)'
;MFVTFSKRYPMSKEGVIEIFTTVYGECIKLVHMQDVEADEHPSFANIVVSSSSKVEVTLHGAEKVKLTIDGKYVWQEILCPSTQDYHHLWENY
;
A
#
# COMPACT_ATOMS: atom_id res chain seq x y z
N MET A 1 -4.54 -0.50 -3.29
CA MET A 1 -3.46 -1.48 -3.07
C MET A 1 -3.25 -1.64 -1.59
N PHE A 2 -3.02 -2.86 -1.11
CA PHE A 2 -2.65 -3.13 0.27
C PHE A 2 -1.23 -3.70 0.33
N VAL A 3 -0.43 -3.20 1.27
CA VAL A 3 1.03 -3.35 1.29
C VAL A 3 1.42 -3.72 2.70
N THR A 4 2.21 -4.76 2.87
CA THR A 4 2.72 -5.19 4.19
C THR A 4 4.23 -5.05 4.28
N PHE A 5 4.70 -4.58 5.42
CA PHE A 5 6.10 -4.36 5.73
C PHE A 5 6.63 -5.54 6.55
N SER A 6 7.89 -5.90 6.32
CA SER A 6 8.52 -6.89 7.19
C SER A 6 8.86 -6.25 8.54
N LYS A 7 8.67 -7.00 9.63
CA LYS A 7 8.88 -6.53 11.02
C LYS A 7 10.26 -5.93 11.30
N ARG A 8 11.26 -6.19 10.46
CA ARG A 8 12.63 -5.67 10.63
C ARG A 8 12.81 -4.27 10.03
N TYR A 9 11.82 -3.75 9.32
CA TYR A 9 11.92 -2.50 8.59
C TYR A 9 10.70 -1.63 8.83
N PRO A 10 10.73 -0.79 9.87
CA PRO A 10 9.72 0.24 10.03
C PRO A 10 9.75 1.17 8.83
N MET A 11 8.58 1.33 8.21
CA MET A 11 8.39 2.19 7.03
C MET A 11 7.59 3.42 7.44
N SER A 12 8.08 4.60 7.06
CA SER A 12 7.32 5.84 7.18
C SER A 12 6.40 6.04 5.96
N LYS A 13 5.40 6.90 6.11
CA LYS A 13 4.49 7.28 5.02
C LYS A 13 5.27 7.88 3.84
N GLU A 14 6.25 8.73 4.13
CA GLU A 14 7.09 9.40 3.14
C GLU A 14 7.91 8.39 2.34
N GLY A 15 8.51 7.40 3.03
CA GLY A 15 9.25 6.33 2.37
C GLY A 15 8.35 5.48 1.46
N VAL A 16 7.13 5.18 1.90
CA VAL A 16 6.14 4.49 1.05
C VAL A 16 5.83 5.32 -0.20
N ILE A 17 5.59 6.62 -0.05
CA ILE A 17 5.30 7.51 -1.19
C ILE A 17 6.47 7.53 -2.17
N GLU A 18 7.69 7.76 -1.69
CA GLU A 18 8.89 7.86 -2.53
C GLU A 18 9.13 6.58 -3.34
N ILE A 19 9.07 5.43 -2.66
CA ILE A 19 9.30 4.13 -3.28
C ILE A 19 8.24 3.85 -4.34
N PHE A 20 6.96 4.00 -3.99
CA PHE A 20 5.88 3.68 -4.92
C PHE A 20 5.85 4.67 -6.08
N THR A 21 6.21 5.93 -5.86
CA THR A 21 6.33 6.92 -6.93
C THR A 21 7.49 6.55 -7.87
N THR A 22 8.58 6.01 -7.33
CA THR A 22 9.71 5.53 -8.14
C THR A 22 9.35 4.31 -8.98
N VAL A 23 8.57 3.37 -8.42
CA VAL A 23 8.20 2.11 -9.11
C VAL A 23 7.02 2.29 -10.07
N TYR A 24 6.00 3.04 -9.69
CA TYR A 24 4.72 3.16 -10.40
C TYR A 24 4.49 4.53 -11.05
N GLY A 25 5.39 5.48 -10.81
CA GLY A 25 5.23 6.88 -11.21
C GLY A 25 4.28 7.65 -10.30
N GLU A 26 3.96 8.88 -10.70
CA GLU A 26 3.04 9.76 -9.98
C GLU A 26 1.57 9.34 -10.17
N CYS A 27 1.20 8.19 -9.62
CA CYS A 27 -0.18 7.67 -9.63
C CYS A 27 -0.77 7.51 -8.24
N ILE A 28 -0.03 7.82 -7.18
CA ILE A 28 -0.49 7.76 -5.80
C ILE A 28 -1.40 8.97 -5.53
N LYS A 29 -2.60 8.71 -5.00
CA LYS A 29 -3.50 9.76 -4.51
C LYS A 29 -3.43 9.90 -3.01
N LEU A 30 -3.47 8.78 -2.29
CA LEU A 30 -3.46 8.75 -0.83
C LEU A 30 -2.68 7.54 -0.33
N VAL A 31 -1.98 7.72 0.78
CA VAL A 31 -1.36 6.66 1.55
C VAL A 31 -1.88 6.76 2.97
N HIS A 32 -2.48 5.67 3.44
CA HIS A 32 -2.95 5.50 4.80
C HIS A 32 -2.14 4.39 5.45
N MET A 33 -1.30 4.75 6.43
CA MET A 33 -0.52 3.79 7.20
C MET A 33 -1.44 3.10 8.21
N GLN A 34 -1.09 1.89 8.65
CA GLN A 34 -1.74 1.29 9.81
C GLN A 34 -1.65 2.24 11.01
N ASP A 35 -2.78 2.46 11.67
CA ASP A 35 -2.82 3.14 12.97
C ASP A 35 -2.18 2.26 14.03
N VAL A 36 -1.19 2.79 14.73
CA VAL A 36 -0.39 2.09 15.73
C VAL A 36 -0.19 2.99 16.95
N GLU A 37 0.03 2.37 18.10
CA GLU A 37 0.41 3.10 19.32
C GLU A 37 1.77 3.81 19.14
N ALA A 38 2.05 4.82 19.97
CA ALA A 38 3.23 5.68 19.81
C ALA A 38 4.58 4.92 19.78
N ASP A 39 4.65 3.75 20.42
CA ASP A 39 5.84 2.90 20.50
C ASP A 39 5.85 1.75 19.48
N GLU A 40 4.84 1.67 18.63
CA GLU A 40 4.68 0.63 17.62
C GLU A 40 4.98 1.14 16.21
N HIS A 41 5.27 0.22 15.30
CA HIS A 41 5.53 0.52 13.90
C HIS A 41 4.44 -0.05 13.00
N PRO A 42 3.96 0.73 12.01
CA PRO A 42 3.00 0.23 11.03
C PRO A 42 3.55 -1.02 10.33
N SER A 43 2.77 -2.09 10.33
CA SER A 43 3.08 -3.33 9.61
C SER A 43 2.44 -3.40 8.23
N PHE A 44 1.52 -2.48 7.92
CA PHE A 44 0.94 -2.36 6.59
C PHE A 44 0.53 -0.92 6.24
N ALA A 45 0.20 -0.70 4.97
CA ALA A 45 -0.38 0.52 4.45
C ALA A 45 -1.40 0.23 3.34
N ASN A 46 -2.42 1.08 3.28
CA ASN A 46 -3.37 1.17 2.18
C ASN A 46 -2.98 2.33 1.26
N ILE A 47 -2.89 2.06 -0.04
CA ILE A 47 -2.55 3.05 -1.05
C ILE A 47 -3.69 3.17 -2.05
N VAL A 48 -4.22 4.38 -2.19
CA VAL A 48 -5.19 4.75 -3.22
C VAL A 48 -4.42 5.29 -4.41
N VAL A 49 -4.66 4.71 -5.58
CA VAL A 49 -4.04 5.12 -6.84
C VAL A 49 -5.07 5.73 -7.78
N SER A 50 -4.63 6.64 -8.64
CA SER A 50 -5.48 7.33 -9.61
C SER A 50 -5.84 6.48 -10.82
N SER A 51 -5.12 5.39 -11.05
CA SER A 51 -5.31 4.49 -12.20
C SER A 51 -4.84 3.10 -11.85
N SER A 52 -5.77 2.13 -11.89
CA SER A 52 -5.46 0.71 -11.72
C SER A 52 -4.63 0.17 -12.88
N SER A 53 -4.86 0.64 -14.10
CA SER A 53 -4.16 0.17 -15.30
C SER A 53 -2.65 0.37 -15.22
N LYS A 54 -2.18 1.49 -14.67
CA LYS A 54 -0.74 1.74 -14.46
C LYS A 54 -0.13 0.74 -13.48
N VAL A 55 -0.84 0.47 -12.40
CA VAL A 55 -0.42 -0.50 -11.38
C VAL A 55 -0.42 -1.92 -11.97
N GLU A 56 -1.46 -2.30 -12.71
CA GLU A 56 -1.61 -3.63 -13.31
C GLU A 56 -0.51 -3.94 -14.34
N VAL A 57 -0.15 -2.95 -15.18
CA VAL A 57 0.99 -3.06 -16.10
C VAL A 57 2.30 -3.26 -15.34
N THR A 58 2.55 -2.48 -14.29
CA THR A 58 3.78 -2.59 -13.49
C THR A 58 3.83 -3.88 -12.66
N LEU A 59 2.67 -4.43 -12.28
CA LEU A 59 2.56 -5.72 -11.61
C LEU A 59 2.55 -6.91 -12.58
N HIS A 60 2.68 -6.68 -13.90
CA HIS A 60 2.55 -7.71 -14.94
C HIS A 60 1.27 -8.57 -14.80
N GLY A 61 0.16 -7.96 -14.36
CA GLY A 61 -1.11 -8.66 -14.14
C GLY A 61 -1.17 -9.56 -12.89
N ALA A 62 -0.17 -9.53 -12.02
CA ALA A 62 -0.18 -10.31 -10.78
C ALA A 62 -0.95 -9.59 -9.65
N GLU A 63 -1.84 -10.32 -8.98
CA GLU A 63 -2.62 -9.85 -7.82
C GLU A 63 -1.75 -9.69 -6.56
N LYS A 64 -0.62 -10.40 -6.50
CA LYS A 64 0.33 -10.40 -5.38
C LYS A 64 1.75 -10.30 -5.91
N VAL A 65 2.48 -9.25 -5.52
CA VAL A 65 3.88 -9.07 -5.91
C VAL A 65 4.72 -8.76 -4.68
N LYS A 66 5.84 -9.47 -4.56
CA LYS A 66 6.86 -9.17 -3.57
C LYS A 66 7.80 -8.12 -4.15
N LEU A 67 7.61 -6.87 -3.76
CA LEU A 67 8.58 -5.84 -4.11
C LEU A 67 9.77 -5.93 -3.15
N THR A 68 10.96 -6.03 -3.71
CA THR A 68 12.20 -5.91 -2.93
C THR A 68 12.73 -4.52 -3.18
N ILE A 69 12.68 -3.66 -2.16
CA ILE A 69 13.19 -2.30 -2.27
C ILE A 69 14.47 -2.23 -1.45
N ASP A 70 15.56 -1.82 -2.09
CA ASP A 70 16.84 -1.57 -1.41
C ASP A 70 17.48 -2.82 -0.75
N GLY A 71 17.28 -4.00 -1.34
CA GLY A 71 17.70 -5.29 -0.76
C GLY A 71 16.82 -5.78 0.41
N LYS A 72 15.68 -5.12 0.65
CA LYS A 72 14.78 -5.38 1.77
C LYS A 72 13.42 -5.89 1.28
N TYR A 73 12.94 -6.93 1.94
CA TYR A 73 11.74 -7.67 1.53
C TYR A 73 10.46 -6.95 1.99
N VAL A 74 9.61 -6.55 1.04
CA VAL A 74 8.25 -6.04 1.27
C VAL A 74 7.26 -6.99 0.57
N TRP A 75 6.17 -7.36 1.24
CA TRP A 75 5.13 -8.21 0.68
C TRP A 75 3.91 -7.33 0.35
N GLN A 76 3.45 -7.27 -0.89
CA GLN A 76 2.18 -6.60 -1.22
C GLN A 76 1.10 -7.65 -1.42
N GLU A 77 -0.09 -7.39 -0.90
CA GLU A 77 -1.27 -8.24 -1.03
C GLU A 77 -2.42 -7.33 -1.44
N ILE A 78 -2.87 -7.40 -2.68
CA ILE A 78 -4.02 -6.59 -3.11
C ILE A 78 -5.28 -7.30 -2.62
N LEU A 79 -5.85 -6.81 -1.53
CA LEU A 79 -7.21 -7.15 -1.15
C LEU A 79 -8.17 -6.28 -1.98
N CYS A 80 -9.02 -6.91 -2.78
CA CYS A 80 -10.20 -6.31 -3.41
C CYS A 80 -11.43 -6.69 -2.56
N PRO A 81 -11.88 -5.89 -1.59
CA PRO A 81 -13.13 -6.17 -0.89
C PRO A 81 -14.27 -5.88 -1.86
N SER A 82 -15.17 -6.86 -2.03
CA SER A 82 -16.43 -6.65 -2.75
C SER A 82 -17.20 -5.48 -2.13
N THR A 83 -17.84 -4.67 -2.97
CA THR A 83 -18.48 -3.37 -2.71
C THR A 83 -19.44 -3.30 -1.50
N GLN A 84 -19.81 -4.42 -0.89
CA GLN A 84 -20.73 -4.47 0.25
C GLN A 84 -20.09 -4.02 1.59
N ASP A 85 -18.78 -4.18 1.77
CA ASP A 85 -18.15 -4.00 3.09
C ASP A 85 -17.80 -2.54 3.44
N TYR A 86 -17.87 -1.62 2.47
CA TYR A 86 -17.55 -0.20 2.67
C TYR A 86 -18.73 0.65 3.16
N HIS A 87 -19.97 0.13 3.14
CA HIS A 87 -21.16 0.96 3.42
C HIS A 87 -21.22 1.48 4.87
N HIS A 88 -20.46 0.90 5.79
CA HIS A 88 -20.45 1.27 7.22
C HIS A 88 -19.31 2.23 7.61
N LEU A 89 -18.35 2.50 6.72
CA LEU A 89 -17.15 3.29 7.05
C LEU A 89 -17.23 4.77 6.65
N TRP A 90 -18.30 5.20 5.97
CA TRP A 90 -18.46 6.58 5.46
C TRP A 90 -19.63 7.36 6.08
N GLU A 91 -20.37 6.82 7.05
CA GLU A 91 -21.49 7.54 7.69
C GLU A 91 -21.07 8.49 8.84
N ASN A 92 -19.78 8.71 9.08
CA ASN A 92 -19.31 9.58 10.18
C ASN A 92 -18.36 10.71 9.75
N TYR A 93 -18.38 11.14 8.48
CA TYR A 93 -17.70 12.37 8.02
C TYR A 93 -18.54 13.14 7.02
#